data_AF-A0A4Q6A410-F1
#
_entry.id   AF-A0A4Q6A410-F1
#
_cell.length_a   1.000
_cell.length_b   1.000
_cell.length_c   1.000
_cell.angle_alpha   90.00
_cell.angle_beta   90.00
_cell.angle_gamma   90.00
#
_symmetry.space_group_name_H-M   'P 1'
#
loop_
_entity.id
_entity.type
_entity.pdbx_description
1 polymer ?
#
loop_
_entity_poly.entity_id
_entity_poly.type
_entity_poly.pdbx_seq_one_letter_code
_entity_poly.pdbx_strand_id
1 'polypeptide(L)'
;MSHTGKFVISLDFELMWGVRDCKTIESYGPNILGVHKVIPRLLSLFQQYQIAATFSTVGFLFLKNMDELLANLPASFPGYQNKNLSPFNGYIDNLGEDELTNNYHFAPDLIQQIKESGLHEIGSHTYSHYYCLEPGQNIANFKDDLRMAKTVAAEHKITLQSLVFPRNQYNHEYLAACKEAGIICIRGNKESWLYNARSNESLLLRAVRLADSYIPLAGLNTFAFDELEITEGVINIPASRFLRPAAAKPGLVHQLHLNRIMAEMTYAAKH
;
A
#
# COMPACT_ATOMS: atom_id res chain seq x y z
N MET A 1 26.07 -8.96 19.26
CA MET A 1 25.84 -7.64 18.63
C MET A 1 24.64 -7.03 19.32
N SER A 2 24.62 -5.72 19.65
CA SER A 2 23.41 -5.10 20.20
C SER A 2 22.33 -5.17 19.12
N HIS A 3 21.32 -6.02 19.29
CA HIS A 3 20.20 -6.09 18.36
C HIS A 3 19.42 -4.77 18.50
N THR A 4 19.53 -3.89 17.50
CA THR A 4 18.70 -2.69 17.43
C THR A 4 17.38 -3.07 16.78
N GLY A 5 16.26 -2.90 17.50
CA GLY A 5 14.93 -3.06 16.93
C GLY A 5 14.74 -2.17 15.70
N LYS A 6 13.88 -2.61 14.77
CA LYS A 6 13.51 -1.82 13.58
C LYS A 6 12.07 -1.39 13.67
N PHE A 7 11.82 -0.15 13.27
CA PHE A 7 10.48 0.38 13.07
C PHE A 7 10.31 0.69 11.58
N VAL A 8 9.45 -0.07 10.91
CA VAL A 8 9.24 0.02 9.46
C VAL A 8 7.90 0.72 9.22
N ILE A 9 7.93 1.80 8.43
CA ILE A 9 6.73 2.54 8.01
C ILE A 9 6.53 2.29 6.53
N SER A 10 5.38 1.73 6.17
CA SER A 10 4.90 1.66 4.78
C SER A 10 3.64 2.51 4.64
N LEU A 11 3.54 3.24 3.54
CA LEU A 11 2.43 4.10 3.19
C LEU A 11 1.90 3.65 1.83
N ASP A 12 0.61 3.33 1.76
CA ASP A 12 -0.02 2.94 0.50
C ASP A 12 -0.35 4.23 -0.29
N PHE A 13 0.27 4.38 -1.46
CA PHE A 13 0.14 5.55 -2.33
C PHE A 13 -0.65 5.18 -3.58
N GLU A 14 -1.96 5.42 -3.52
CA GLU A 14 -2.95 4.84 -4.45
C GLU A 14 -3.83 5.88 -5.18
N LEU A 15 -4.01 7.08 -4.61
CA LEU A 15 -4.98 8.09 -5.06
C LEU A 15 -6.39 7.50 -5.31
N MET A 16 -7.12 7.95 -6.36
CA MET A 16 -8.44 7.40 -6.68
C MET A 16 -8.40 5.90 -7.02
N TRP A 17 -7.26 5.35 -7.48
CA TRP A 17 -7.20 3.93 -7.86
C TRP A 17 -7.52 3.00 -6.69
N GLY A 18 -7.14 3.37 -5.47
CA GLY A 18 -7.41 2.56 -4.27
C GLY A 18 -8.88 2.47 -3.87
N VAL A 19 -9.69 3.44 -4.32
CA VAL A 19 -11.07 3.64 -3.84
C VAL A 19 -12.12 3.69 -4.95
N ARG A 20 -11.73 3.71 -6.22
CA ARG A 20 -12.64 3.90 -7.37
C ARG A 20 -13.80 2.92 -7.45
N ASP A 21 -13.64 1.70 -6.94
CA ASP A 21 -14.68 0.68 -6.96
C ASP A 21 -15.76 0.92 -5.89
N CYS A 22 -15.53 1.82 -4.94
CA CYS A 22 -16.46 2.16 -3.87
C CYS A 22 -16.69 3.66 -3.64
N LYS A 23 -15.96 4.53 -4.36
CA LYS A 23 -16.01 5.99 -4.23
C LYS A 23 -15.96 6.67 -5.58
N THR A 24 -16.55 7.85 -5.63
CA THR A 24 -16.52 8.75 -6.79
C THR A 24 -15.73 10.00 -6.47
N ILE A 25 -15.38 10.79 -7.49
CA ILE A 25 -14.69 12.07 -7.31
C ILE A 25 -15.55 13.05 -6.52
N GLU A 26 -16.86 13.09 -6.77
CA GLU A 26 -17.78 14.00 -6.05
C GLU A 26 -17.82 13.68 -4.56
N SER A 27 -17.78 12.39 -4.21
CA SER A 27 -17.91 11.94 -2.82
C SER A 27 -16.59 11.90 -2.05
N TYR A 28 -15.45 11.74 -2.73
CA TYR A 28 -14.15 11.49 -2.08
C TYR A 28 -12.97 12.29 -2.63
N GLY A 29 -13.15 12.98 -3.75
CA GLY A 29 -12.12 13.79 -4.43
C GLY A 29 -11.36 14.76 -3.52
N PRO A 30 -12.01 15.50 -2.61
CA PRO A 30 -11.28 16.40 -1.69
C PRO A 30 -10.21 15.69 -0.84
N ASN A 31 -10.42 14.42 -0.46
CA ASN A 31 -9.40 13.64 0.26
C ASN A 31 -8.22 13.29 -0.63
N ILE A 32 -8.49 12.96 -1.90
CA ILE A 32 -7.46 12.65 -2.90
C ILE A 32 -6.61 13.88 -3.21
N LEU A 33 -7.24 15.04 -3.44
CA LEU A 33 -6.53 16.32 -3.59
C LEU A 33 -5.70 16.67 -2.34
N GLY A 34 -6.15 16.23 -1.17
CA GLY A 34 -5.40 16.35 0.08
C GLY A 34 -4.04 15.66 0.03
N VAL A 35 -3.90 14.57 -0.71
CA VAL A 35 -2.63 13.80 -0.84
C VAL A 35 -1.50 14.68 -1.39
N HIS A 36 -1.80 15.55 -2.37
CA HIS A 36 -0.86 16.50 -2.95
C HIS A 36 -0.32 17.54 -1.96
N LYS A 37 -1.04 17.77 -0.86
CA LYS A 37 -0.59 18.62 0.25
C LYS A 37 0.09 17.80 1.36
N VAL A 38 -0.36 16.56 1.56
CA VAL A 38 0.11 15.70 2.65
C VAL A 38 1.49 15.12 2.35
N ILE A 39 1.76 14.64 1.13
CA ILE A 39 3.06 14.06 0.79
C ILE A 39 4.20 15.05 1.06
N PRO A 40 4.21 16.29 0.54
CA PRO A 40 5.30 17.24 0.82
C PRO A 40 5.50 17.55 2.31
N ARG A 41 4.40 17.58 3.08
CA ARG A 41 4.45 17.76 4.53
C ARG A 41 5.03 16.55 5.26
N LEU A 42 4.68 15.33 4.84
CA LEU A 42 5.26 14.10 5.37
C LEU A 42 6.75 14.02 5.05
N LEU A 43 7.17 14.35 3.82
CA LEU A 43 8.58 14.40 3.45
C LEU A 43 9.37 15.35 4.35
N SER A 44 8.85 16.57 4.56
CA SER A 44 9.47 17.54 5.49
C SER A 44 9.55 17.01 6.93
N LEU A 45 8.48 16.36 7.41
CA LEU A 45 8.41 15.82 8.76
C LEU A 45 9.39 14.66 8.94
N PHE A 46 9.40 13.72 8.00
CA PHE A 46 10.31 12.59 8.02
C PHE A 46 11.77 13.02 7.92
N GLN A 47 12.08 14.04 7.10
CA GLN A 47 13.41 14.64 7.07
C GLN A 47 13.78 15.26 8.42
N GLN A 48 12.87 16.00 9.07
CA GLN A 48 13.13 16.62 10.38
C GLN A 48 13.50 15.57 11.44
N TYR A 49 12.82 14.42 11.44
CA TYR A 49 13.03 13.36 12.43
C TYR A 49 13.93 12.22 11.94
N GLN A 50 14.51 12.33 10.74
CA GLN A 50 15.36 11.30 10.11
C GLN A 50 14.67 9.93 10.03
N ILE A 51 13.39 9.93 9.66
CA ILE A 51 12.56 8.73 9.53
C ILE A 51 12.53 8.29 8.07
N ALA A 52 13.02 7.09 7.78
CA ALA A 52 12.80 6.45 6.49
C ALA A 52 11.40 5.80 6.43
N ALA A 53 10.82 5.76 5.24
CA ALA A 53 9.52 5.14 4.98
C ALA A 53 9.50 4.58 3.55
N THR A 54 8.60 3.63 3.31
CA THR A 54 8.35 3.05 1.99
C THR A 54 7.01 3.54 1.46
N PHE A 55 7.01 4.23 0.32
CA PHE A 55 5.80 4.63 -0.39
C PHE A 55 5.44 3.55 -1.40
N SER A 56 4.51 2.67 -1.02
CA SER A 56 4.04 1.57 -1.86
C SER A 56 3.11 2.14 -2.91
N THR A 57 3.60 2.28 -4.13
CA THR A 57 3.01 3.13 -5.16
C THR A 57 2.31 2.30 -6.21
N VAL A 58 1.05 2.63 -6.49
CA VAL A 58 0.31 2.06 -7.63
C VAL A 58 0.97 2.51 -8.93
N GLY A 59 1.27 1.57 -9.83
CA GLY A 59 2.04 1.84 -11.04
C GLY A 59 1.40 2.87 -11.98
N PHE A 60 0.07 2.98 -12.01
CA PHE A 60 -0.60 4.05 -12.75
C PHE A 60 -0.17 5.47 -12.32
N LEU A 61 0.24 5.69 -11.07
CA LEU A 61 0.63 7.04 -10.60
C LEU A 61 1.89 7.58 -11.29
N PHE A 62 2.72 6.71 -11.87
CA PHE A 62 3.94 7.09 -12.61
C PHE A 62 3.64 7.76 -13.96
N LEU A 63 2.42 7.60 -14.47
CA LEU A 63 1.99 8.13 -15.75
C LEU A 63 1.54 9.59 -15.60
N LYS A 64 1.59 10.37 -16.67
CA LYS A 64 1.20 11.79 -16.66
C LYS A 64 -0.24 12.03 -17.07
N ASN A 65 -0.79 11.16 -17.90
CA ASN A 65 -2.10 11.36 -18.54
C ASN A 65 -2.63 10.04 -19.11
N MET A 66 -3.81 10.10 -19.73
CA MET A 66 -4.43 8.93 -20.34
C MET A 66 -3.73 8.42 -21.58
N ASP A 67 -3.13 9.29 -22.38
CA ASP A 67 -2.39 8.83 -23.57
C ASP A 67 -1.23 7.92 -23.14
N GLU A 68 -0.51 8.30 -22.09
CA GLU A 68 0.53 7.45 -21.49
C GLU A 68 -0.06 6.17 -20.89
N LEU A 69 -1.24 6.22 -20.24
CA LEU A 69 -1.90 5.02 -19.71
C LEU A 69 -2.30 4.04 -20.81
N LEU A 70 -2.94 4.53 -21.88
CA LEU A 70 -3.38 3.72 -23.00
C LEU A 70 -2.21 3.12 -23.78
N ALA A 71 -1.08 3.86 -23.86
CA ALA A 71 0.16 3.35 -24.44
C ALA A 71 0.85 2.29 -23.56
N ASN A 72 0.54 2.25 -22.25
CA ASN A 72 1.15 1.36 -21.26
C ASN A 72 0.13 0.39 -20.65
N LEU A 73 -0.79 -0.16 -21.44
CA LEU A 73 -1.66 -1.23 -20.97
C LEU A 73 -0.87 -2.55 -20.82
N PRO A 74 -1.10 -3.35 -19.76
CA PRO A 74 -0.52 -4.68 -19.65
C PRO A 74 -1.00 -5.59 -20.78
N ALA A 75 -0.20 -6.60 -21.09
CA ALA A 75 -0.52 -7.59 -22.13
C ALA A 75 -1.80 -8.38 -21.84
N SER A 76 -2.18 -8.51 -20.57
CA SER A 76 -3.41 -9.14 -20.14
C SER A 76 -4.00 -8.45 -18.91
N PHE A 77 -5.31 -8.56 -18.75
CA PHE A 77 -6.06 -7.95 -17.65
C PHE A 77 -6.69 -9.02 -16.76
N PRO A 78 -6.89 -8.76 -15.46
CA PRO A 78 -7.62 -9.67 -14.60
C PRO A 78 -9.10 -9.76 -15.02
N GLY A 79 -9.58 -10.99 -15.21
CA GLY A 79 -10.98 -11.29 -15.53
C GLY A 79 -11.88 -11.37 -14.30
N TYR A 80 -11.76 -10.43 -13.35
CA TYR A 80 -12.51 -10.48 -12.09
C TYR A 80 -14.01 -10.71 -12.32
N GLN A 81 -14.63 -11.60 -11.55
CA GLN A 81 -16.08 -11.82 -11.63
C GLN A 81 -16.86 -10.54 -11.32
N ASN A 82 -16.42 -9.78 -10.31
CA ASN A 82 -16.89 -8.41 -10.11
C ASN A 82 -16.12 -7.47 -11.04
N LYS A 83 -16.73 -7.14 -12.17
CA LYS A 83 -16.12 -6.31 -13.22
C LYS A 83 -15.68 -4.93 -12.73
N ASN A 84 -16.36 -4.35 -11.74
CA ASN A 84 -16.05 -3.03 -11.16
C ASN A 84 -14.68 -2.98 -10.46
N LEU A 85 -14.13 -4.14 -10.08
CA LEU A 85 -12.82 -4.23 -9.44
C LEU A 85 -11.66 -4.04 -10.43
N SER A 86 -11.89 -4.20 -11.74
CA SER A 86 -10.88 -3.98 -12.76
C SER A 86 -11.02 -2.56 -13.32
N PRO A 87 -9.95 -1.75 -13.37
CA PRO A 87 -10.01 -0.43 -13.99
C PRO A 87 -10.24 -0.53 -15.51
N PHE A 88 -9.93 -1.67 -16.11
CA PHE A 88 -10.01 -1.94 -17.55
C PHE A 88 -11.43 -2.26 -18.04
N ASN A 89 -12.41 -2.37 -17.14
CA ASN A 89 -13.81 -2.66 -17.50
C ASN A 89 -14.66 -1.39 -17.55
N GLY A 90 -14.29 -0.44 -18.41
CA GLY A 90 -15.04 0.79 -18.61
C GLY A 90 -14.70 1.95 -17.67
N TYR A 91 -13.95 1.74 -16.58
CA TYR A 91 -13.57 2.88 -15.72
C TYR A 91 -12.63 3.82 -16.47
N ILE A 92 -11.54 3.29 -17.01
CA ILE A 92 -10.56 4.03 -17.83
C ILE A 92 -11.25 4.73 -19.02
N ASP A 93 -12.16 4.04 -19.71
CA ASP A 93 -12.86 4.57 -20.89
C ASP A 93 -13.80 5.75 -20.57
N ASN A 94 -14.26 5.84 -19.32
CA ASN A 94 -15.19 6.88 -18.86
C ASN A 94 -14.50 8.00 -18.08
N LEU A 95 -13.16 7.96 -17.90
CA LEU A 95 -12.43 9.06 -17.26
C LEU A 95 -12.47 10.29 -18.18
N GLY A 96 -13.10 11.37 -17.70
CA GLY A 96 -13.17 12.63 -18.42
C GLY A 96 -11.84 13.39 -18.40
N GLU A 97 -11.59 14.25 -19.39
CA GLU A 97 -10.39 15.11 -19.46
C GLU A 97 -10.13 15.91 -18.17
N ASP A 98 -11.19 16.38 -17.53
CA ASP A 98 -11.11 17.13 -16.26
C ASP A 98 -10.63 16.26 -15.09
N GLU A 99 -10.99 14.98 -15.03
CA GLU A 99 -10.60 14.09 -13.94
C GLU A 99 -9.08 13.81 -13.96
N LEU A 100 -8.51 13.84 -15.16
CA LEU A 100 -7.11 13.56 -15.44
C LEU A 100 -6.23 14.77 -15.17
N THR A 101 -6.73 15.96 -15.50
CA THR A 101 -6.03 17.24 -15.28
C THR A 101 -6.08 17.70 -13.82
N ASN A 102 -7.04 17.22 -13.04
CA ASN A 102 -7.20 17.59 -11.63
C ASN A 102 -6.40 16.72 -10.64
N ASN A 103 -5.40 15.97 -11.10
CA ASN A 103 -4.48 15.19 -10.26
C ASN A 103 -5.16 14.12 -9.38
N TYR A 104 -6.28 13.54 -9.82
CA TYR A 104 -6.99 12.50 -9.07
C TYR A 104 -6.39 11.10 -9.24
N HIS A 105 -5.73 10.83 -10.36
CA HIS A 105 -5.29 9.48 -10.74
C HIS A 105 -3.78 9.38 -10.96
N PHE A 106 -3.13 10.48 -11.28
CA PHE A 106 -1.72 10.54 -11.64
C PHE A 106 -0.96 11.45 -10.67
N ALA A 107 0.27 11.08 -10.35
CA ALA A 107 1.14 11.90 -9.50
C ALA A 107 2.65 11.67 -9.74
N PRO A 108 3.13 11.74 -10.99
CA PRO A 108 4.55 11.58 -11.29
C PRO A 108 5.40 12.63 -10.57
N ASP A 109 4.88 13.85 -10.39
CA ASP A 109 5.58 14.92 -9.68
C ASP A 109 5.76 14.62 -8.18
N LEU A 110 4.80 13.96 -7.53
CA LEU A 110 4.95 13.55 -6.13
C LEU A 110 5.93 12.38 -6.00
N ILE A 111 5.92 11.44 -6.95
CA ILE A 111 6.89 10.34 -7.02
C ILE A 111 8.30 10.91 -7.15
N GLN A 112 8.48 11.91 -8.02
CA GLN A 112 9.76 12.59 -8.18
C GLN A 112 10.19 13.29 -6.88
N GLN A 113 9.29 13.98 -6.17
CA GLN A 113 9.60 14.58 -4.86
C GLN A 113 10.01 13.54 -3.80
N ILE A 114 9.31 12.39 -3.75
CA ILE A 114 9.66 11.28 -2.84
C ILE A 114 11.06 10.77 -3.16
N LYS A 115 11.37 10.59 -4.44
CA LYS A 115 12.69 10.12 -4.90
C LYS A 115 13.79 11.13 -4.59
N GLU A 116 13.55 12.42 -4.84
CA GLU A 116 14.51 13.50 -4.62
C GLU A 116 14.84 13.73 -3.14
N SER A 117 13.98 13.28 -2.21
CA SER A 117 14.29 13.34 -0.78
C SER A 117 15.51 12.49 -0.41
N GLY A 118 15.82 11.45 -1.20
CA GLY A 118 16.95 10.54 -0.97
C GLY A 118 16.84 9.65 0.27
N LEU A 119 15.75 9.77 1.05
CA LEU A 119 15.56 9.06 2.33
C LEU A 119 14.56 7.90 2.22
N HIS A 120 13.63 7.97 1.27
CA HIS A 120 12.50 7.05 1.18
C HIS A 120 12.68 5.99 0.11
N GLU A 121 12.10 4.83 0.36
CA GLU A 121 11.91 3.80 -0.66
C GLU A 121 10.61 4.06 -1.42
N ILE A 122 10.62 3.83 -2.74
CA ILE A 122 9.41 3.73 -3.55
C ILE A 122 9.19 2.25 -3.83
N GLY A 123 8.21 1.67 -3.14
CA GLY A 123 7.81 0.27 -3.27
C GLY A 123 6.70 0.09 -4.29
N SER A 124 6.42 -1.16 -4.65
CA SER A 124 5.29 -1.50 -5.52
C SER A 124 4.00 -1.63 -4.71
N HIS A 125 2.90 -1.13 -5.26
CA HIS A 125 1.56 -1.49 -4.86
C HIS A 125 0.79 -2.04 -6.07
N THR A 126 1.48 -2.86 -6.88
CA THR A 126 1.05 -3.38 -8.19
C THR A 126 0.85 -2.28 -9.24
N TYR A 127 0.61 -2.62 -10.49
CA TYR A 127 0.42 -1.64 -11.56
C TYR A 127 -0.96 -1.02 -11.52
N SER A 128 -2.01 -1.86 -11.58
CA SER A 128 -3.39 -1.41 -11.69
C SER A 128 -4.19 -1.50 -10.39
N HIS A 129 -3.51 -1.60 -9.24
CA HIS A 129 -4.11 -1.94 -7.94
C HIS A 129 -4.81 -3.33 -8.00
N TYR A 130 -4.00 -4.35 -8.32
CA TYR A 130 -4.37 -5.74 -8.59
C TYR A 130 -4.75 -6.53 -7.32
N TYR A 131 -5.88 -7.24 -7.39
CA TYR A 131 -6.48 -7.99 -6.29
C TYR A 131 -6.21 -9.50 -6.42
N CYS A 132 -5.25 -10.00 -5.65
CA CYS A 132 -4.76 -11.38 -5.77
C CYS A 132 -5.69 -12.46 -5.17
N LEU A 133 -6.78 -12.08 -4.49
CA LEU A 133 -7.74 -13.01 -3.91
C LEU A 133 -9.14 -12.95 -4.57
N GLU A 134 -9.33 -12.07 -5.55
CA GLU A 134 -10.60 -11.95 -6.25
C GLU A 134 -10.76 -13.02 -7.35
N PRO A 135 -11.93 -13.66 -7.48
CA PRO A 135 -12.13 -14.72 -8.45
C PRO A 135 -12.07 -14.18 -9.89
N GLY A 136 -11.47 -14.95 -10.80
CA GLY A 136 -11.32 -14.59 -12.23
C GLY A 136 -9.96 -13.99 -12.60
N GLN A 137 -9.08 -13.82 -11.63
CA GLN A 137 -7.68 -13.44 -11.80
C GLN A 137 -6.78 -14.69 -11.91
N ASN A 138 -5.57 -14.56 -12.47
CA ASN A 138 -4.58 -15.64 -12.45
C ASN A 138 -3.13 -15.10 -12.36
N ILE A 139 -2.19 -16.02 -12.12
CA ILE A 139 -0.77 -15.67 -11.94
C ILE A 139 -0.15 -15.03 -13.18
N ALA A 140 -0.61 -15.36 -14.40
CA ALA A 140 -0.11 -14.75 -15.62
C ALA A 140 -0.53 -13.27 -15.72
N ASN A 141 -1.79 -12.96 -15.41
CA ASN A 141 -2.26 -11.57 -15.35
C ASN A 141 -1.49 -10.77 -14.28
N PHE A 142 -1.23 -11.38 -13.11
CA PHE A 142 -0.43 -10.73 -12.06
C PHE A 142 1.03 -10.50 -12.48
N LYS A 143 1.65 -11.45 -13.18
CA LYS A 143 3.01 -11.27 -13.73
C LYS A 143 3.06 -10.13 -14.75
N ASP A 144 2.05 -10.01 -15.61
CA ASP A 144 1.96 -8.92 -16.58
C ASP A 144 1.75 -7.56 -15.89
N ASP A 145 0.91 -7.51 -14.86
CA ASP A 145 0.72 -6.33 -14.01
C ASP A 145 2.03 -5.91 -13.32
N LEU A 146 2.72 -6.82 -12.62
CA LEU A 146 4.00 -6.51 -11.99
C LEU A 146 5.07 -6.08 -13.01
N ARG A 147 5.08 -6.67 -14.21
CA ARG A 147 6.00 -6.26 -15.28
C ARG A 147 5.75 -4.82 -15.66
N MET A 148 4.49 -4.41 -15.85
CA MET A 148 4.15 -3.04 -16.18
C MET A 148 4.51 -2.06 -15.07
N ALA A 149 4.26 -2.39 -13.80
CA ALA A 149 4.69 -1.57 -12.66
C ALA A 149 6.19 -1.28 -12.70
N LYS A 150 6.99 -2.30 -13.02
CA LYS A 150 8.45 -2.15 -13.16
C LYS A 150 8.85 -1.34 -14.38
N THR A 151 8.19 -1.55 -15.52
CA THR A 151 8.46 -0.81 -16.75
C THR A 151 8.30 0.69 -16.51
N VAL A 152 7.14 1.11 -16.01
CA VAL A 152 6.88 2.55 -15.78
C VAL A 152 7.77 3.11 -14.67
N ALA A 153 8.08 2.36 -13.61
CA ALA A 153 9.01 2.82 -12.59
C ALA A 153 10.45 3.00 -13.13
N ALA A 154 10.87 2.12 -14.04
CA ALA A 154 12.20 2.19 -14.65
C ALA A 154 12.39 3.42 -15.54
N GLU A 155 11.34 3.91 -16.20
CA GLU A 155 11.36 5.19 -16.94
C GLU A 155 11.69 6.37 -16.02
N HIS A 156 11.26 6.28 -14.76
CA HIS A 156 11.59 7.21 -13.70
C HIS A 156 12.89 6.86 -12.97
N LYS A 157 13.69 5.90 -13.46
CA LYS A 157 14.93 5.41 -12.85
C LYS A 157 14.73 4.92 -11.42
N ILE A 158 13.59 4.28 -11.14
CA ILE A 158 13.24 3.68 -9.85
C ILE A 158 13.23 2.16 -10.02
N THR A 159 13.85 1.46 -9.05
CA THR A 159 13.79 0.00 -8.99
C THR A 159 12.83 -0.41 -7.87
N LEU A 160 11.77 -1.13 -8.22
CA LEU A 160 10.81 -1.65 -7.25
C LEU A 160 11.32 -2.99 -6.68
N GLN A 161 11.57 -3.04 -5.37
CA GLN A 161 12.08 -4.23 -4.68
C GLN A 161 11.18 -4.72 -3.54
N SER A 162 10.28 -3.87 -3.04
CA SER A 162 9.24 -4.25 -2.08
C SER A 162 7.86 -4.25 -2.73
N LEU A 163 6.94 -5.06 -2.21
CA LEU A 163 5.54 -5.06 -2.62
C LEU A 163 4.60 -5.09 -1.42
N VAL A 164 3.60 -4.21 -1.46
CA VAL A 164 2.41 -4.31 -0.62
C VAL A 164 1.25 -4.76 -1.49
N PHE A 165 0.57 -5.84 -1.11
CA PHE A 165 -0.60 -6.31 -1.85
C PHE A 165 -1.80 -5.37 -1.64
N PRO A 166 -2.47 -4.92 -2.72
CA PRO A 166 -3.72 -4.17 -2.64
C PRO A 166 -4.74 -4.82 -1.73
N ARG A 167 -5.35 -4.01 -0.86
CA ARG A 167 -6.31 -4.45 0.17
C ARG A 167 -5.79 -5.55 1.10
N ASN A 168 -4.47 -5.66 1.25
CA ASN A 168 -3.84 -6.72 2.04
C ASN A 168 -4.26 -8.13 1.56
N GLN A 169 -4.54 -8.28 0.26
CA GLN A 169 -4.86 -9.55 -0.39
C GLN A 169 -3.59 -10.38 -0.64
N TYR A 170 -2.83 -10.62 0.42
CA TYR A 170 -1.65 -11.46 0.41
C TYR A 170 -1.98 -12.87 -0.08
N ASN A 171 -1.19 -13.38 -1.02
CA ASN A 171 -1.36 -14.70 -1.60
C ASN A 171 0.01 -15.41 -1.72
N HIS A 172 0.24 -16.45 -0.92
CA HIS A 172 1.50 -17.19 -0.91
C HIS A 172 1.86 -17.79 -2.29
N GLU A 173 0.87 -18.22 -3.07
CA GLU A 173 1.09 -18.82 -4.39
C GLU A 173 1.70 -17.83 -5.40
N TYR A 174 1.65 -16.52 -5.09
CA TYR A 174 2.07 -15.45 -5.98
C TYR A 174 3.48 -14.95 -5.64
N LEU A 175 4.11 -15.48 -4.58
CA LEU A 175 5.45 -15.07 -4.16
C LEU A 175 6.55 -15.48 -5.14
N ALA A 176 6.41 -16.62 -5.82
CA ALA A 176 7.31 -17.00 -6.90
C ALA A 176 7.30 -15.95 -8.03
N ALA A 177 6.10 -15.46 -8.41
CA ALA A 177 5.97 -14.38 -9.38
C ALA A 177 6.56 -13.05 -8.88
N CYS A 178 6.43 -12.75 -7.59
CA CYS A 178 7.06 -11.58 -6.98
C CYS A 178 8.59 -11.66 -7.09
N LYS A 179 9.19 -12.81 -6.73
CA LYS A 179 10.63 -13.03 -6.85
C LYS A 179 11.13 -12.96 -8.28
N GLU A 180 10.42 -13.58 -9.24
CA GLU A 180 10.75 -13.47 -10.66
C GLU A 180 10.74 -12.00 -11.12
N ALA A 181 9.83 -11.20 -10.58
CA ALA A 181 9.79 -9.76 -10.77
C ALA A 181 10.87 -9.00 -9.96
N GLY A 182 11.76 -9.66 -9.23
CA GLY A 182 12.83 -9.02 -8.45
C GLY A 182 12.37 -8.36 -7.15
N ILE A 183 11.16 -8.67 -6.68
CA ILE A 183 10.70 -8.29 -5.34
C ILE A 183 11.41 -9.18 -4.31
N ILE A 184 12.02 -8.56 -3.31
CA ILE A 184 12.79 -9.22 -2.25
C ILE A 184 12.03 -9.28 -0.92
N CYS A 185 11.07 -8.38 -0.71
CA CYS A 185 10.25 -8.37 0.48
C CYS A 185 8.81 -7.92 0.20
N ILE A 186 7.89 -8.36 1.05
CA ILE A 186 6.48 -8.00 1.01
C ILE A 186 5.98 -7.55 2.37
N ARG A 187 4.89 -6.78 2.39
CA ARG A 187 4.11 -6.57 3.62
C ARG A 187 3.01 -7.61 3.72
N GLY A 188 3.17 -8.60 4.58
CA GLY A 188 2.14 -9.60 4.87
C GLY A 188 1.16 -9.13 5.94
N ASN A 189 0.14 -9.95 6.16
CA ASN A 189 -0.89 -9.66 7.15
C ASN A 189 -0.41 -10.03 8.55
N LYS A 190 -1.05 -9.43 9.57
CA LYS A 190 -0.82 -9.81 10.96
C LYS A 190 -1.15 -11.28 11.18
N GLU A 191 -0.29 -11.98 11.91
CA GLU A 191 -0.55 -13.31 12.45
C GLU A 191 -1.57 -13.24 13.61
N SER A 192 -2.81 -12.96 13.28
CA SER A 192 -3.93 -13.05 14.21
C SER A 192 -5.19 -13.34 13.42
N TRP A 193 -6.03 -14.23 13.94
CA TRP A 193 -7.32 -14.61 13.34
C TRP A 193 -8.18 -13.39 12.93
N LEU A 194 -7.98 -12.27 13.63
CA LEU A 194 -8.63 -10.98 13.38
C LEU A 194 -8.25 -10.37 12.04
N TYR A 195 -7.05 -10.64 11.52
CA TYR A 195 -6.43 -9.95 10.39
C TYR A 195 -6.10 -10.85 9.20
N ASN A 196 -6.53 -12.12 9.23
CA ASN A 196 -6.45 -13.02 8.06
C ASN A 196 -7.07 -12.35 6.82
N ALA A 197 -6.43 -12.50 5.65
CA ALA A 197 -6.92 -11.97 4.39
C ALA A 197 -8.28 -12.58 4.04
N ARG A 198 -9.27 -11.74 3.70
CA ARG A 198 -10.64 -12.18 3.31
C ARG A 198 -11.22 -11.23 2.27
N SER A 199 -12.02 -11.76 1.36
CA SER A 199 -12.75 -10.97 0.36
C SER A 199 -13.96 -10.21 0.93
N ASN A 200 -14.59 -10.72 2.01
CA ASN A 200 -15.73 -10.08 2.67
C ASN A 200 -15.53 -9.99 4.20
N GLU A 201 -15.73 -8.80 4.79
CA GLU A 201 -15.55 -8.55 6.23
C GLU A 201 -16.87 -8.22 6.96
N SER A 202 -17.06 -8.81 8.15
CA SER A 202 -18.23 -8.55 9.00
C SER A 202 -18.08 -7.29 9.86
N LEU A 203 -19.20 -6.62 10.16
CA LEU A 203 -19.23 -5.43 11.02
C LEU A 203 -18.64 -5.68 12.43
N LEU A 204 -18.86 -6.89 12.97
CA LEU A 204 -18.33 -7.29 14.27
C LEU A 204 -16.80 -7.38 14.23
N LEU A 205 -16.22 -7.92 13.15
CA LEU A 205 -14.77 -7.96 12.99
C LEU A 205 -14.17 -6.55 12.87
N ARG A 206 -14.85 -5.63 12.16
CA ARG A 206 -14.45 -4.22 12.07
C ARG A 206 -14.45 -3.54 13.45
N ALA A 207 -15.45 -3.84 14.29
CA ALA A 207 -15.53 -3.33 15.67
C ALA A 207 -14.42 -3.90 16.56
N VAL A 208 -14.11 -5.20 16.45
CA VAL A 208 -13.01 -5.80 17.23
C VAL A 208 -11.65 -5.27 16.78
N ARG A 209 -11.41 -5.05 15.47
CA ARG A 209 -10.19 -4.39 14.98
C ARG A 209 -10.09 -2.92 15.39
N LEU A 210 -11.22 -2.24 15.56
CA LEU A 210 -11.27 -0.90 16.15
C LEU A 210 -10.87 -0.95 17.63
N ALA A 211 -11.42 -1.88 18.41
CA ALA A 211 -10.99 -2.09 19.80
C ALA A 211 -9.51 -2.46 19.89
N ASP A 212 -9.03 -3.36 19.02
CA ASP A 212 -7.62 -3.73 18.90
C ASP A 212 -6.74 -2.62 18.30
N SER A 213 -7.25 -1.44 17.96
CA SER A 213 -6.37 -0.29 17.74
C SER A 213 -5.99 0.40 19.05
N TYR A 214 -6.83 0.29 20.09
CA TYR A 214 -6.68 0.99 21.36
C TYR A 214 -6.24 0.11 22.53
N ILE A 215 -6.62 -1.18 22.53
CA ILE A 215 -6.32 -2.15 23.61
C ILE A 215 -5.68 -3.40 22.98
N PRO A 216 -4.56 -3.95 23.50
CA PRO A 216 -3.80 -5.03 22.84
C PRO A 216 -4.49 -6.40 22.90
N LEU A 217 -5.61 -6.53 22.17
CA LEU A 217 -6.39 -7.76 22.06
C LEU A 217 -5.67 -8.82 21.21
N ALA A 218 -4.86 -8.38 20.23
CA ALA A 218 -4.04 -9.24 19.38
C ALA A 218 -2.55 -9.28 19.82
N GLY A 219 -2.24 -8.85 21.05
CA GLY A 219 -0.86 -8.78 21.55
C GLY A 219 -0.07 -7.55 21.07
N LEU A 220 1.25 -7.58 21.29
CA LEU A 220 2.16 -6.46 21.02
C LEU A 220 2.61 -6.36 19.55
N ASN A 221 2.37 -7.41 18.74
CA ASN A 221 2.69 -7.46 17.30
C ASN A 221 4.13 -7.02 16.97
N THR A 222 5.09 -7.49 17.76
CA THR A 222 6.53 -7.35 17.55
C THR A 222 7.10 -8.68 17.06
N PHE A 223 8.01 -8.64 16.10
CA PHE A 223 8.49 -9.84 15.41
C PHE A 223 10.00 -9.92 15.49
N ALA A 224 10.54 -11.09 15.87
CA ALA A 224 11.98 -11.32 15.83
C ALA A 224 12.45 -11.52 14.39
N PHE A 225 13.69 -11.12 14.10
CA PHE A 225 14.23 -11.18 12.74
C PHE A 225 14.38 -12.60 12.20
N ASP A 226 14.74 -13.54 13.07
CA ASP A 226 14.90 -14.97 12.79
C ASP A 226 13.56 -15.70 12.66
N GLU A 227 12.46 -15.08 13.09
CA GLU A 227 11.10 -15.59 12.95
C GLU A 227 10.41 -15.09 11.67
N LEU A 228 11.01 -14.16 10.93
CA LEU A 228 10.41 -13.65 9.70
C LEU A 228 10.28 -14.76 8.65
N GLU A 229 9.07 -14.97 8.16
CA GLU A 229 8.79 -15.94 7.11
C GLU A 229 9.53 -15.57 5.82
N ILE A 230 10.29 -16.51 5.28
CA ILE A 230 10.93 -16.41 3.96
C ILE A 230 10.36 -17.50 3.08
N THR A 231 9.48 -17.11 2.16
CA THR A 231 8.82 -18.04 1.23
C THR A 231 9.24 -17.70 -0.18
N GLU A 232 9.66 -18.71 -0.94
CA GLU A 232 10.28 -18.56 -2.26
C GLU A 232 11.53 -17.66 -2.28
N GLY A 233 12.08 -17.24 -1.14
CA GLY A 233 13.17 -16.25 -1.06
C GLY A 233 12.69 -14.80 -1.02
N VAL A 234 11.38 -14.58 -0.84
CA VAL A 234 10.79 -13.27 -0.53
C VAL A 234 10.54 -13.20 0.97
N ILE A 235 11.03 -12.14 1.60
CA ILE A 235 10.87 -11.92 3.05
C ILE A 235 9.49 -11.31 3.31
N ASN A 236 8.70 -11.94 4.18
CA ASN A 236 7.47 -11.35 4.69
C ASN A 236 7.79 -10.44 5.89
N ILE A 237 7.52 -9.14 5.74
CA ILE A 237 7.54 -8.17 6.83
C ILE A 237 6.08 -7.98 7.30
N PRO A 238 5.65 -8.68 8.36
CA PRO A 238 4.25 -8.66 8.78
C PRO A 238 3.86 -7.25 9.25
N ALA A 239 2.68 -6.79 8.81
CA ALA A 239 2.13 -5.54 9.31
C ALA A 239 1.91 -5.65 10.83
N SER A 240 2.37 -4.69 11.62
CA SER A 240 2.18 -4.69 13.08
C SER A 240 1.05 -3.76 13.52
N ARG A 241 0.79 -2.67 12.79
CA ARG A 241 -0.19 -1.66 13.16
C ARG A 241 -0.66 -0.83 11.97
N PHE A 242 -1.95 -0.52 11.97
CA PHE A 242 -2.55 0.45 11.06
C PHE A 242 -2.68 1.80 11.77
N LEU A 243 -2.01 2.83 11.25
CA LEU A 243 -2.07 4.18 11.81
C LEU A 243 -3.34 4.88 11.34
N ARG A 244 -4.27 5.11 12.28
CA ARG A 244 -5.54 5.78 12.00
C ARG A 244 -5.37 7.31 12.00
N PRO A 245 -6.11 8.04 11.14
CA PRO A 245 -6.13 9.50 11.17
C PRO A 245 -6.48 10.02 12.57
N ALA A 246 -5.77 11.05 13.02
CA ALA A 246 -6.13 11.77 14.23
C ALA A 246 -7.39 12.60 13.98
N ALA A 247 -8.36 12.53 14.90
CA ALA A 247 -9.50 13.44 14.88
C ALA A 247 -9.02 14.89 15.13
N ALA A 248 -9.71 15.88 14.57
CA ALA A 248 -9.37 17.29 14.73
C ALA A 248 -9.30 17.76 16.19
N LYS A 249 -9.98 17.05 17.11
CA LYS A 249 -9.83 17.21 18.56
C LYS A 249 -9.42 15.86 19.15
N PRO A 250 -8.12 15.63 19.41
CA PRO A 250 -7.66 14.38 20.00
C PRO A 250 -8.15 14.31 21.45
N GLY A 251 -9.23 13.56 21.68
CA GLY A 251 -9.68 13.20 23.03
C GLY A 251 -8.79 12.12 23.66
N LEU A 252 -9.15 11.68 24.87
CA LEU A 252 -8.44 10.63 25.62
C LEU A 252 -8.17 9.35 24.81
N VAL A 253 -9.07 9.01 23.89
CA VAL A 253 -8.96 7.85 22.98
C VAL A 253 -7.71 7.94 22.08
N HIS A 254 -7.33 9.13 21.64
CA HIS A 254 -6.11 9.32 20.84
C HIS A 254 -4.85 9.10 21.69
N GLN A 255 -4.86 9.56 22.95
CA GLN A 255 -3.74 9.34 23.87
C GLN A 255 -3.54 7.86 24.17
N LEU A 256 -4.62 7.09 24.33
CA LEU A 256 -4.54 5.63 24.50
C LEU A 256 -3.90 4.95 23.28
N HIS A 257 -4.25 5.39 22.07
CA HIS A 257 -3.63 4.89 20.84
C HIS A 257 -2.13 5.18 20.79
N LEU A 258 -1.71 6.41 21.12
CA LEU A 258 -0.31 6.80 21.17
C LEU A 258 0.47 6.03 22.24
N ASN A 259 -0.08 5.93 23.45
CA ASN A 259 0.53 5.17 24.54
C ASN A 259 0.77 3.72 24.15
N ARG A 260 -0.18 3.12 23.41
CA ARG A 260 -0.01 1.76 22.89
C ARG A 260 1.11 1.66 21.86
N ILE A 261 1.16 2.57 20.88
CA ILE A 261 2.25 2.60 19.89
C ILE A 261 3.61 2.70 20.58
N MET A 262 3.74 3.64 21.54
CA MET A 262 4.99 3.83 22.27
C MET A 262 5.36 2.62 23.13
N ALA A 263 4.38 1.92 23.72
CA ALA A 263 4.63 0.70 24.48
C ALA A 263 5.15 -0.43 23.59
N GLU A 264 4.56 -0.64 22.40
CA GLU A 264 5.02 -1.64 21.42
C GLU A 264 6.42 -1.32 20.90
N MET A 265 6.69 -0.05 20.58
CA MET A 265 8.04 0.40 20.19
C MET A 265 9.05 0.19 21.31
N THR A 266 8.69 0.49 22.56
CA THR A 266 9.55 0.29 23.73
C THR A 266 9.85 -1.19 23.95
N TYR A 267 8.86 -2.06 23.72
CA TYR A 267 9.05 -3.51 23.82
C TYR A 267 10.01 -4.01 22.73
N ALA A 268 9.77 -3.66 21.46
CA ALA A 268 10.64 -4.03 20.33
C ALA A 268 12.08 -3.48 20.42
N ALA A 269 12.30 -2.42 21.22
CA ALA A 269 13.64 -1.89 21.47
C ALA A 269 14.39 -2.65 22.58
N LYS A 270 13.66 -3.37 23.45
CA LYS A 270 14.21 -4.12 24.60
C LYS A 270 14.42 -5.61 24.31
N HIS A 271 13.70 -6.15 23.34
CA HIS A 271 13.62 -7.56 22.99
C HIS A 271 13.96 -7.72 21.51
#